data_AF-A0A537SJZ3-F1
#
_entry.id   AF-A0A537SJZ3-F1
#
_cell.length_a   1.000
_cell.length_b   1.000
_cell.length_c   1.000
_cell.angle_alpha   90.00
_cell.angle_beta   90.00
_cell.angle_gamma   90.00
#
_symmetry.space_group_name_H-M   'P 1'
#
loop_
_entity.id
_entity.type
_entity.pdbx_description
1 polymer ?
#
loop_
_entity_poly.entity_id
_entity_poly.type
_entity_poly.pdbx_seq_one_letter_code
_entity_poly.pdbx_strand_id
1 'polypeptide(L)'
;MALSPTEDTKLGAQALAYVIELYRELTVENGAPTLGTQNQAVDFIRSDPELRRAVSAWAEAADIDEATTAQRRRLPFDALYNQVRGFLERSMTPPVFL
;
A
#
# COMPACT_ATOMS: atom_id res chain seq x y z
N MET A 1 -2.00 15.48 15.47
CA MET A 1 -3.20 15.96 14.75
C MET A 1 -3.84 14.77 14.07
N ALA A 2 -5.12 14.51 14.35
CA ALA A 2 -5.89 13.49 13.63
C ALA A 2 -6.31 14.06 12.27
N LEU A 3 -6.36 13.21 11.23
CA LEU A 3 -6.83 13.61 9.90
C LEU A 3 -8.34 13.85 9.92
N SER A 4 -8.82 14.75 9.07
CA SER A 4 -10.24 14.90 8.81
C SER A 4 -10.79 13.63 8.14
N PRO A 5 -12.09 13.29 8.30
CA PRO A 5 -12.67 12.07 7.72
C PRO A 5 -12.43 11.92 6.20
N THR A 6 -12.44 13.02 5.45
CA THR A 6 -12.15 13.03 4.01
C THR A 6 -10.68 12.73 3.71
N GLU A 7 -9.76 13.26 4.52
CA GLU A 7 -8.32 12.99 4.37
C GLU A 7 -7.98 11.53 4.74
N ASP A 8 -8.70 10.95 5.70
CA ASP A 8 -8.54 9.56 6.10
C ASP A 8 -9.04 8.57 5.02
N THR A 9 -10.17 8.88 4.38
CA THR A 9 -10.67 8.13 3.22
C THR A 9 -9.70 8.20 2.04
N LYS A 10 -9.21 9.41 1.72
CA LYS A 10 -8.22 9.61 0.66
C LYS A 10 -6.95 8.82 0.93
N LEU A 11 -6.43 8.88 2.15
CA LEU A 11 -5.24 8.12 2.55
C LEU A 11 -5.47 6.61 2.47
N GLY A 12 -6.68 6.13 2.82
CA GLY A 12 -7.06 4.72 2.67
C GLY A 12 -7.01 4.26 1.22
N ALA A 13 -7.57 5.04 0.30
CA ALA A 13 -7.52 4.74 -1.15
C ALA A 13 -6.08 4.76 -1.69
N GLN A 14 -5.28 5.75 -1.30
CA GLN A 14 -3.87 5.84 -1.68
C GLN A 14 -3.04 4.66 -1.16
N ALA A 15 -3.22 4.28 0.10
CA ALA A 15 -2.56 3.13 0.71
C ALA A 15 -2.94 1.82 0.00
N LEU A 16 -4.23 1.65 -0.30
CA LEU A 16 -4.70 0.47 -1.03
C LEU A 16 -4.09 0.40 -2.44
N ALA A 17 -4.08 1.51 -3.16
CA ALA A 17 -3.46 1.59 -4.48
C ALA A 17 -1.96 1.20 -4.41
N TYR A 18 -1.24 1.74 -3.43
CA TYR A 18 0.17 1.41 -3.22
C TYR A 18 0.39 -0.09 -2.97
N VAL A 19 -0.42 -0.68 -2.09
CA VAL A 19 -0.34 -2.11 -1.73
C VAL A 19 -0.62 -3.00 -2.94
N ILE A 20 -1.61 -2.65 -3.78
CA ILE A 20 -1.92 -3.43 -4.99
C ILE A 20 -0.76 -3.41 -5.98
N GLU A 21 -0.16 -2.23 -6.22
CA GLU A 21 0.98 -2.14 -7.15
C GLU A 21 2.20 -2.91 -6.62
N LEU A 22 2.49 -2.78 -5.33
CA LEU A 22 3.61 -3.50 -4.72
C LEU A 22 3.37 -5.02 -4.76
N TYR A 23 2.15 -5.46 -4.49
CA TYR A 23 1.80 -6.88 -4.57
C TYR A 23 2.01 -7.44 -5.98
N ARG A 24 1.58 -6.71 -7.03
CA ARG A 24 1.81 -7.09 -8.43
C ARG A 24 3.30 -7.21 -8.76
N GLU A 25 4.12 -6.28 -8.29
CA GLU A 25 5.58 -6.37 -8.47
C GLU A 25 6.20 -7.60 -7.80
N LEU A 26 5.65 -8.00 -6.64
CA LEU A 26 6.18 -9.12 -5.84
C LEU A 26 5.76 -10.48 -6.37
N THR A 27 4.51 -10.63 -6.81
CA THR A 27 3.99 -11.94 -7.23
C THR A 27 4.16 -12.21 -8.72
N VAL A 28 4.46 -11.19 -9.53
CA VAL A 28 4.47 -11.26 -11.01
C VAL A 28 3.09 -11.67 -11.59
N GLU A 29 2.07 -11.76 -10.73
CA GLU A 29 0.69 -12.04 -11.08
C GLU A 29 -0.07 -10.72 -11.18
N ASN A 30 -0.97 -10.60 -12.17
CA ASN A 30 -1.85 -9.43 -12.31
C ASN A 30 -2.93 -9.32 -11.21
N GLY A 31 -2.83 -10.13 -10.16
CA GLY A 31 -3.80 -10.22 -9.07
C GLY A 31 -3.62 -9.11 -8.02
N ALA A 32 -4.71 -8.84 -7.30
CA ALA A 32 -4.65 -8.07 -6.06
C ALA A 32 -4.40 -9.04 -4.87
N PRO A 33 -3.84 -8.57 -3.74
CA PRO A 33 -3.78 -9.35 -2.52
C PRO A 33 -5.19 -9.80 -2.09
N THR A 34 -5.30 -10.80 -1.22
CA THR A 34 -6.61 -11.13 -0.61
C THR A 34 -7.17 -9.92 0.16
N LEU A 35 -8.49 -9.81 0.31
CA LEU A 35 -9.12 -8.71 1.06
C LEU A 35 -8.58 -8.60 2.51
N GLY A 36 -8.27 -9.74 3.15
CA GLY A 36 -7.64 -9.76 4.46
C GLY A 36 -6.26 -9.10 4.46
N THR A 37 -5.41 -9.46 3.50
CA THR A 37 -4.08 -8.87 3.32
C THR A 37 -4.14 -7.38 2.97
N GLN A 38 -5.10 -6.98 2.14
CA GLN A 38 -5.33 -5.57 1.79
C GLN A 38 -5.65 -4.74 3.04
N ASN A 39 -6.63 -5.17 3.85
CA ASN A 39 -7.02 -4.46 5.07
C ASN A 39 -5.86 -4.37 6.06
N GLN A 40 -5.15 -5.48 6.28
CA GLN A 40 -4.00 -5.51 7.19
C GLN A 40 -2.87 -4.59 6.74
N ALA A 41 -2.58 -4.52 5.44
CA ALA A 41 -1.54 -3.65 4.89
C ALA A 41 -1.94 -2.16 4.96
N VAL A 42 -3.21 -1.84 4.69
CA VAL A 42 -3.73 -0.47 4.83
C VAL A 42 -3.69 -0.03 6.31
N ASP A 43 -4.08 -0.88 7.24
CA ASP A 43 -4.01 -0.59 8.67
C ASP A 43 -2.56 -0.44 9.15
N PHE A 44 -1.64 -1.28 8.65
CA PHE A 44 -0.21 -1.13 8.91
C PHE A 44 0.31 0.25 8.49
N ILE A 45 0.00 0.68 7.26
CA ILE A 45 0.36 2.02 6.77
C ILE A 45 -0.29 3.11 7.63
N ARG A 46 -1.57 2.99 7.98
CA ARG A 46 -2.29 3.98 8.80
C ARG A 46 -1.77 4.09 10.24
N SER A 47 -1.18 3.03 10.77
CA SER A 47 -0.63 3.01 12.12
C SER A 47 0.70 3.77 12.25
N ASP A 48 1.41 3.99 11.15
CA ASP A 48 2.74 4.61 11.13
C ASP A 48 2.71 6.00 10.46
N PRO A 49 2.95 7.09 11.21
CA PRO A 49 2.95 8.45 10.66
C PRO A 49 3.94 8.70 9.51
N GLU A 50 5.08 8.00 9.48
CA GLU A 50 6.07 8.14 8.41
C GLU A 50 5.59 7.44 7.14
N LEU A 51 5.02 6.23 7.27
CA LEU A 51 4.42 5.51 6.14
C LEU A 51 3.26 6.31 5.53
N ARG A 52 2.42 6.93 6.36
CA ARG A 52 1.31 7.77 5.88
C ARG A 52 1.80 8.91 5.01
N ARG A 53 2.81 9.63 5.49
CA ARG A 53 3.41 10.76 4.74
C ARG A 53 4.05 10.27 3.44
N ALA A 54 4.78 9.16 3.49
CA ALA A 54 5.42 8.60 2.32
C ALA A 54 4.40 8.16 1.25
N VAL A 55 3.31 7.51 1.67
CA VAL A 55 2.22 7.11 0.75
C VAL A 55 1.51 8.32 0.16
N SER A 56 1.23 9.35 0.96
CA SER A 56 0.64 10.59 0.43
C SER A 56 1.58 11.28 -0.56
N ALA A 57 2.87 11.39 -0.26
CA ALA A 57 3.86 11.97 -1.16
C ALA A 57 4.01 11.17 -2.46
N TRP A 58 4.00 9.84 -2.37
CA TRP A 58 3.97 8.97 -3.55
C TRP A 58 2.70 9.20 -4.38
N ALA A 59 1.54 9.27 -3.75
CA ALA A 59 0.27 9.45 -4.46
C ALA A 59 0.19 10.81 -5.16
N GLU A 60 0.71 11.88 -4.52
CA GLU A 60 0.87 13.19 -5.14
C GLU A 60 1.82 13.14 -6.34
N ALA A 61 2.97 12.48 -6.21
CA ALA A 61 3.94 12.35 -7.30
C ALA A 61 3.44 11.49 -8.48
N ALA A 62 2.56 10.52 -8.20
CA ALA A 62 2.01 9.59 -9.18
C ALA A 62 0.67 10.07 -9.79
N ASP A 63 0.17 11.25 -9.41
CA ASP A 63 -1.14 11.79 -9.80
C ASP A 63 -2.28 10.78 -9.57
N ILE A 64 -2.22 10.08 -8.43
CA ILE A 64 -3.21 9.10 -8.04
C ILE A 64 -4.34 9.81 -7.34
N ASP A 65 -5.38 10.10 -8.12
CA ASP A 65 -6.69 10.48 -7.63
C ASP A 65 -7.58 9.22 -7.45
N GLU A 66 -8.71 9.38 -6.77
CA GLU A 66 -9.69 8.32 -6.46
C GLU A 66 -10.15 7.53 -7.71
N ALA A 67 -10.00 8.10 -8.91
CA ALA A 67 -10.43 7.55 -10.19
C ALA A 67 -9.30 7.05 -11.13
N THR A 68 -8.03 7.11 -10.74
CA THR A 68 -6.92 6.80 -11.67
C THR A 68 -6.77 5.28 -11.93
N THR A 69 -6.93 4.86 -13.18
CA THR A 69 -6.74 3.46 -13.67
C THR A 69 -5.48 3.26 -14.51
N ALA A 70 -4.64 4.28 -14.65
CA ALA A 70 -3.45 4.26 -15.52
C ALA A 70 -2.41 3.22 -15.06
N GLN A 71 -1.72 2.61 -16.03
CA GLN A 71 -0.64 1.64 -15.81
C GLN A 71 0.49 2.30 -15.01
N ARG A 72 0.61 1.93 -13.74
CA ARG A 72 1.49 2.63 -12.80
C ARG A 72 2.94 2.22 -13.01
N ARG A 73 3.82 3.22 -13.02
CA ARG A 73 5.28 3.04 -13.13
C ARG A 73 5.78 2.24 -11.93
N ARG A 74 6.90 1.53 -12.14
CA ARG A 74 7.63 0.78 -11.11
C ARG A 74 7.81 1.64 -9.86
N LEU A 75 7.51 1.08 -8.70
CA LEU A 75 7.61 1.79 -7.44
C LEU A 75 9.08 2.19 -7.17
N PRO A 76 9.32 3.38 -6.58
CA PRO A 76 10.65 3.75 -6.15
C PRO A 76 11.15 2.78 -5.07
N PHE A 77 12.38 2.30 -5.19
CA PHE A 77 13.03 1.44 -4.19
C PHE A 77 13.49 2.29 -2.99
N ASP A 78 12.55 2.74 -2.17
CA ASP A 78 12.78 3.58 -1.00
C ASP A 78 12.43 2.86 0.33
N ALA A 79 12.46 3.60 1.44
CA ALA A 79 12.14 3.05 2.75
C ALA A 79 10.68 2.55 2.84
N LEU A 80 9.74 3.28 2.23
CA LEU A 80 8.33 2.88 2.16
C LEU A 80 8.19 1.54 1.43
N TYR A 81 8.86 1.40 0.28
CA TYR A 81 8.88 0.16 -0.49
C TYR A 81 9.38 -1.01 0.34
N ASN A 82 10.54 -0.86 0.99
CA ASN A 82 11.14 -1.95 1.75
C ASN A 82 10.29 -2.36 2.97
N GLN A 83 9.68 -1.40 3.67
CA GLN A 83 8.86 -1.67 4.85
C GLN A 83 7.55 -2.36 4.49
N VAL A 84 6.83 -1.86 3.49
CA VAL A 84 5.56 -2.47 3.06
C VAL A 84 5.81 -3.81 2.37
N ARG A 85 6.91 -3.95 1.61
CA ARG A 85 7.32 -5.22 1.01
C ARG A 85 7.56 -6.28 2.08
N GLY A 86 8.37 -5.96 3.09
CA GLY A 86 8.66 -6.90 4.16
C GLY A 86 7.42 -7.28 4.95
N PHE A 87 6.45 -6.37 5.09
CA PHE A 87 5.13 -6.69 5.65
C PHE A 87 4.37 -7.69 4.77
N LEU A 88 4.23 -7.40 3.47
CA LEU A 88 3.50 -8.24 2.53
C LEU A 88 4.13 -9.63 2.39
N GLU A 89 5.45 -9.74 2.29
CA GLU A 89 6.14 -11.03 2.23
C GLU A 89 5.87 -11.89 3.48
N ARG A 90 5.83 -11.27 4.67
CA ARG A 90 5.44 -11.97 5.91
C ARG A 90 3.98 -12.38 5.93
N SER A 91 3.08 -11.53 5.42
CA SER A 91 1.65 -11.83 5.34
C SER A 91 1.29 -12.89 4.30
N MET A 92 2.09 -13.01 3.23
CA MET A 92 1.95 -14.04 2.19
C MET A 92 2.56 -15.38 2.59
N THR A 93 3.51 -15.39 3.52
CA THR A 93 4.09 -16.62 4.03
C THR A 93 3.00 -17.38 4.80
N PRO A 94 2.58 -18.58 4.36
CA PRO A 94 1.56 -19.32 5.07
C PRO A 94 2.04 -19.61 6.50
N PRO A 95 1.17 -19.49 7.52
CA PRO A 95 1.52 -19.92 8.87
C PRO A 95 1.85 -21.42 8.79
N VAL A 96 3.12 -21.75 9.02
CA VAL A 96 3.52 -23.14 9.21
C VAL A 96 2.98 -23.54 10.58
N PHE A 97 1.76 -24.06 10.62
CA PHE A 97 1.26 -24.79 11.79
C PHE A 97 2.07 -26.09 11.87
N LEU A 98 3.09 -26.12 12.74
CA LEU A 98 3.72 -27.34 13.23
C LEU A 98 2.99 -27.83 14.48
#